data_AF-A0A5J4KX23-F1
#
_entry.id   AF-A0A5J4KX23-F1
#
_cell.length_a   1.000
_cell.length_b   1.000
_cell.length_c   1.000
_cell.angle_alpha   90.00
_cell.angle_beta   90.00
_cell.angle_gamma   90.00
#
_symmetry.space_group_name_H-M   'P 1'
#
loop_
_entity.id
_entity.type
_entity.pdbx_description
1 polymer ?
#
loop_
_entity_poly.entity_id
_entity_poly.type
_entity_poly.pdbx_seq_one_letter_code
_entity_poly.pdbx_strand_id
1 'polypeptide(L)'
;MKKEDIISILKSLNDIIKTQYHAEVVGIFGSYVRGEEKATSDIDVLVKFDEQATLFDLVGLGDYLEEQFHIKVDIVPIDTIKKEIKEEVLKEAIYI
;
A
#
# COMPACT_ATOMS: atom_id res chain seq x y z
N MET A 1 3.01 -0.53 -15.32
CA MET A 1 1.93 -1.28 -14.67
C MET A 1 0.76 -0.34 -14.48
N LYS A 2 -0.48 -0.74 -14.74
CA LYS A 2 -1.65 0.15 -14.55
C LYS A 2 -2.19 0.01 -13.13
N LYS A 3 -2.87 1.04 -12.62
CA LYS A 3 -3.49 1.02 -11.29
C LYS A 3 -4.49 -0.12 -11.11
N GLU A 4 -5.21 -0.50 -12.16
CA GLU A 4 -6.15 -1.62 -12.13
C GLU A 4 -5.44 -2.96 -11.89
N ASP A 5 -4.25 -3.14 -12.47
CA ASP A 5 -3.43 -4.33 -12.28
C ASP A 5 -2.94 -4.42 -10.82
N ILE A 6 -2.48 -3.29 -10.26
CA ILE A 6 -2.02 -3.17 -8.88
C ILE A 6 -3.14 -3.58 -7.92
N ILE A 7 -4.33 -2.99 -8.10
CA ILE A 7 -5.50 -3.30 -7.27
C ILE A 7 -5.86 -4.78 -7.37
N SER A 8 -5.83 -5.37 -8.57
CA SER A 8 -6.15 -6.78 -8.76
C SER A 8 -5.16 -7.70 -8.03
N ILE A 9 -3.88 -7.37 -8.04
CA ILE A 9 -2.83 -8.14 -7.33
C ILE A 9 -2.99 -7.96 -5.81
N LEU A 10 -3.19 -6.75 -5.32
CA LEU A 10 -3.42 -6.53 -3.88
C LEU A 10 -4.64 -7.31 -3.37
N LYS A 11 -5.72 -7.38 -4.17
CA LYS A 11 -6.89 -8.21 -3.86
C LYS A 11 -6.56 -9.69 -3.75
N SER A 12 -5.75 -10.23 -4.66
CA SER A 12 -5.39 -11.66 -4.63
C SER A 12 -4.42 -12.00 -3.48
N LEU A 13 -3.65 -11.03 -3.00
CA LEU A 13 -2.70 -11.20 -1.91
C LEU A 13 -3.28 -10.93 -0.52
N ASN A 14 -4.53 -10.43 -0.42
CA ASN A 14 -5.10 -9.94 0.83
C ASN A 14 -5.06 -10.97 1.98
N ASP A 15 -5.35 -12.25 1.69
CA ASP A 15 -5.30 -13.30 2.71
C ASP A 15 -3.87 -13.53 3.24
N ILE A 16 -2.86 -13.48 2.37
CA ILE A 16 -1.45 -13.60 2.75
C ILE A 16 -1.02 -12.39 3.57
N ILE A 17 -1.36 -11.19 3.10
CA ILE A 17 -1.04 -9.92 3.77
C ILE A 17 -1.60 -9.92 5.20
N LYS A 18 -2.85 -10.35 5.36
CA LYS A 18 -3.52 -10.43 6.65
C LYS A 18 -2.93 -11.49 7.59
N THR A 19 -2.63 -12.67 7.07
CA THR A 19 -2.21 -13.80 7.91
C THR A 19 -0.73 -13.79 8.25
N GLN A 20 0.13 -13.28 7.36
CA GLN A 20 1.58 -13.29 7.56
C GLN A 20 2.13 -11.96 8.08
N TYR A 21 1.48 -10.84 7.76
CA TYR A 21 2.01 -9.51 8.06
C TYR A 21 1.08 -8.68 8.95
N HIS A 22 0.01 -9.29 9.50
CA HIS A 22 -0.90 -8.62 10.43
C HIS A 22 -1.45 -7.29 9.89
N ALA A 23 -1.65 -7.24 8.57
CA ALA A 23 -1.98 -6.03 7.84
C ALA A 23 -3.22 -6.22 6.96
N GLU A 24 -3.98 -5.16 6.77
CA GLU A 24 -5.09 -5.10 5.83
C GLU A 24 -4.80 -3.99 4.82
N VAL A 25 -4.86 -4.32 3.53
CA VAL A 25 -4.69 -3.30 2.49
C VAL A 25 -5.97 -2.49 2.38
N VAL A 26 -5.86 -1.20 2.65
CA VAL A 26 -6.99 -0.25 2.60
C VAL A 26 -7.15 0.33 1.20
N GLY A 27 -6.05 0.60 0.52
CA GLY A 27 -6.06 1.33 -0.75
C GLY A 27 -4.69 1.53 -1.35
N ILE A 28 -4.67 2.11 -2.54
CA ILE A 28 -3.47 2.72 -3.13
C ILE A 28 -3.69 4.22 -3.30
N PHE A 29 -2.62 4.99 -3.26
CA PHE A 29 -2.66 6.44 -3.44
C PHE A 29 -1.43 6.93 -4.22
N GLY A 30 -1.24 8.25 -4.28
CA GLY A 30 -0.04 8.83 -4.87
C GLY A 30 -0.03 8.84 -6.39
N SER A 31 1.18 8.74 -6.96
CA SER A 31 1.42 9.08 -8.37
C SER A 31 0.69 8.15 -9.36
N TYR A 32 0.59 6.85 -9.04
CA TYR A 32 -0.16 5.85 -9.81
C TYR A 32 -1.67 6.09 -9.85
N VAL A 33 -2.23 6.72 -8.82
CA VAL A 33 -3.66 7.08 -8.80
C VAL A 33 -3.91 8.34 -9.60
N ARG A 34 -3.03 9.34 -9.48
CA ARG A 34 -3.12 10.62 -10.20
C ARG A 34 -2.78 10.52 -11.69
N GLY A 35 -2.20 9.41 -12.15
CA GLY A 35 -1.73 9.26 -13.53
C GLY A 35 -0.47 10.10 -13.82
N GLU A 36 0.26 10.44 -12.77
CA GLU A 36 1.49 11.25 -12.80
C GLU A 36 2.73 10.37 -12.54
N GLU A 37 2.58 9.05 -12.62
CA GLU A 37 3.66 8.11 -12.39
C GLU A 37 4.78 8.27 -13.44
N LYS A 38 6.02 8.15 -12.97
CA LYS A 38 7.22 8.12 -13.78
C LYS A 38 7.81 6.72 -13.75
N ALA A 39 8.75 6.44 -14.64
CA ALA A 39 9.46 5.15 -14.64
C ALA A 39 10.20 4.84 -13.31
N THR A 40 10.43 5.86 -12.47
CA THR A 40 11.06 5.75 -11.16
C THR A 40 10.07 5.87 -10.00
N SER A 41 8.76 5.92 -10.28
CA SER A 41 7.74 6.02 -9.25
C SER A 41 7.63 4.73 -8.45
N ASP A 42 7.39 4.90 -7.17
CA ASP A 42 6.97 3.92 -6.19
C ASP A 42 5.45 3.76 -6.15
N ILE A 43 5.00 2.58 -5.72
CA ILE A 43 3.59 2.29 -5.48
C ILE A 43 3.29 2.58 -4.01
N ASP A 44 2.54 3.65 -3.74
CA ASP A 44 2.10 3.99 -2.40
C ASP A 44 0.88 3.15 -1.98
N VAL A 45 1.05 2.27 -0.98
CA VAL A 45 0.01 1.37 -0.50
C VAL A 45 -0.42 1.78 0.90
N LEU A 46 -1.70 2.10 1.06
CA LEU A 46 -2.33 2.34 2.35
C LEU A 46 -2.67 1.02 3.00
N VAL A 47 -2.15 0.83 4.20
CA VAL A 47 -2.43 -0.35 5.02
C VAL A 47 -2.92 0.03 6.40
N LYS A 48 -3.62 -0.90 7.03
CA LYS A 48 -3.98 -0.86 8.43
C LYS A 48 -3.38 -2.07 9.11
N PHE A 49 -2.48 -1.84 10.04
CA PHE A 49 -1.90 -2.90 10.86
C PHE A 49 -2.80 -3.17 12.07
N ASP A 50 -2.85 -4.42 12.52
CA ASP A 50 -3.46 -4.76 13.80
C ASP A 50 -2.47 -4.58 14.97
N GLU A 51 -2.95 -4.75 16.20
CA GLU A 51 -2.15 -4.51 17.42
C GLU A 51 -1.00 -5.51 17.63
N GLN A 52 -0.98 -6.63 16.89
CA GLN A 52 0.08 -7.65 16.94
C GLN A 52 1.20 -7.34 15.94
N ALA A 53 0.98 -6.45 14.98
CA ALA A 53 1.97 -6.10 13.97
C ALA A 53 3.21 -5.45 14.57
N THR A 54 4.36 -5.82 14.04
CA THR A 54 5.67 -5.34 14.42
C THR A 54 6.32 -4.55 13.28
N LEU A 55 7.45 -3.91 13.56
CA LEU A 55 8.25 -3.25 12.51
C LEU A 55 8.73 -4.25 11.44
N PHE A 56 8.97 -5.52 11.82
CA PHE A 56 9.36 -6.55 10.85
C PHE A 56 8.23 -6.89 9.89
N ASP A 57 6.97 -6.87 10.36
CA ASP A 57 5.82 -7.11 9.50
C ASP A 57 5.64 -5.96 8.49
N LEU A 58 5.88 -4.72 8.91
CA LEU A 58 5.84 -3.55 8.03
C LEU A 58 6.91 -3.63 6.95
N VAL A 59 8.17 -3.86 7.33
CA VAL A 59 9.28 -3.95 6.37
C VAL A 59 9.12 -5.18 5.48
N GLY A 60 8.77 -6.32 6.06
CA GLY A 60 8.56 -7.56 5.32
C GLY A 60 7.42 -7.48 4.32
N LEU A 61 6.33 -6.77 4.65
CA LEU A 61 5.24 -6.54 3.70
C LEU A 61 5.70 -5.67 2.52
N GLY A 62 6.51 -4.65 2.78
CA GLY A 62 7.12 -3.82 1.74
C GLY A 62 7.97 -4.68 0.80
N ASP A 63 8.96 -5.39 1.35
CA ASP A 63 9.85 -6.27 0.57
C ASP A 63 9.06 -7.31 -0.23
N TYR A 64 8.05 -7.93 0.38
CA TYR A 64 7.20 -8.91 -0.30
C TYR A 64 6.44 -8.32 -1.48
N LEU A 65 5.82 -7.15 -1.31
CA LEU A 65 5.11 -6.50 -2.40
C LEU A 65 6.07 -5.99 -3.48
N GLU A 66 7.26 -5.51 -3.13
CA GLU A 66 8.30 -5.16 -4.11
C GLU A 66 8.70 -6.38 -4.97
N GLU A 67 8.82 -7.56 -4.36
CA GLU A 67 9.08 -8.80 -5.08
C GLU A 67 7.93 -9.18 -6.03
N GLN A 68 6.68 -8.99 -5.62
CA GLN A 68 5.51 -9.30 -6.46
C GLN A 68 5.32 -8.31 -7.61
N PHE A 69 5.61 -7.02 -7.39
CA PHE A 69 5.40 -5.97 -8.38
C PHE A 69 6.64 -5.71 -9.25
N HIS A 70 7.83 -6.10 -8.80
CA HIS A 70 9.13 -5.71 -9.37
C HIS A 70 9.29 -4.18 -9.50
N ILE A 71 8.61 -3.44 -8.63
CA ILE A 71 8.59 -1.98 -8.53
C ILE A 71 8.72 -1.67 -7.04
N LYS A 72 9.31 -0.52 -6.69
CA LYS A 72 9.37 -0.08 -5.29
C LYS A 72 7.98 0.14 -4.72
N VAL A 73 7.78 -0.25 -3.47
CA VAL A 73 6.48 -0.16 -2.79
C VAL A 73 6.69 0.57 -1.46
N ASP A 74 5.99 1.67 -1.27
CA ASP A 74 5.96 2.37 0.01
C ASP A 74 4.72 1.96 0.81
N ILE A 75 4.96 1.38 1.98
CA ILE A 75 3.89 0.91 2.88
C ILE A 75 3.58 2.02 3.87
N VAL A 76 2.37 2.58 3.76
CA VAL A 76 1.95 3.70 4.59
C VAL A 76 0.82 3.28 5.52
N PRO A 77 1.11 3.11 6.83
CA PRO A 77 0.07 2.87 7.82
C PRO A 77 -0.86 4.09 7.92
N ILE A 78 -2.16 3.88 7.76
CA ILE A 78 -3.19 4.94 7.81
C ILE A 78 -3.16 5.77 9.11
N ASP A 79 -2.64 5.18 10.18
CA ASP A 79 -2.55 5.77 11.51
C ASP A 79 -1.35 6.72 11.66
N THR A 80 -0.35 6.59 10.78
CA THR A 80 0.88 7.40 10.78
C THR A 80 0.77 8.67 9.94
N ILE A 81 -0.29 8.79 9.13
CA ILE A 81 -0.49 9.93 8.25
C ILE A 81 -0.79 11.18 9.08
N LYS A 82 0.01 12.23 8.85
CA LYS A 82 -0.18 13.53 9.51
C LYS A 82 -1.58 14.08 9.22
N LYS A 83 -2.23 14.63 10.23
CA LYS A 83 -3.63 15.09 10.14
C LYS A 83 -3.83 16.11 9.01
N GLU A 84 -2.85 16.97 8.76
CA GLU A 84 -2.92 18.02 7.74
C GLU A 84 -3.02 17.47 6.31
N ILE A 85 -2.42 16.31 6.04
CA ILE A 85 -2.41 15.66 4.71
C ILE A 85 -3.36 14.46 4.63
N LYS A 86 -3.84 13.97 5.78
CA LYS A 86 -4.69 12.77 5.87
C LYS A 86 -5.96 12.90 5.05
N GLU A 87 -6.64 14.04 5.10
CA GLU A 87 -7.87 14.23 4.32
C GLU A 87 -7.63 14.20 2.81
N GLU A 88 -6.51 14.77 2.36
CA GLU A 88 -6.15 14.82 0.94
C GLU A 88 -5.79 13.41 0.44
N VAL A 89 -4.93 12.70 1.17
CA VAL A 89 -4.55 11.32 0.87
C VAL A 89 -5.78 10.41 0.84
N LEU A 90 -6.67 10.51 1.83
CA LEU A 90 -7.87 9.68 1.89
C LEU A 90 -8.92 10.03 0.81
N LYS A 91 -8.96 11.26 0.32
CA LYS A 91 -9.83 11.65 -0.80
C LYS A 91 -9.31 11.12 -2.14
N GLU A 92 -7.99 11.10 -2.31
CA GLU A 92 -7.35 10.63 -3.53
C GLU A 92 -7.19 9.11 -3.57
N ALA A 93 -7.14 8.44 -2.43
CA ALA A 93 -6.95 7.00 -2.36
C ALA A 93 -8.05 6.22 -3.11
N ILE A 94 -7.62 5.20 -3.85
CA ILE A 94 -8.53 4.18 -4.39
C ILE A 94 -8.59 3.05 -3.38
N TYR A 95 -9.78 2.87 -2.79
CA TYR A 95 -10.07 1.83 -1.82
C TYR A 95 -10.37 0.49 -2.50
N ILE A 96 -10.02 -0.60 -1.81
CA ILE A 96 -9.98 -1.97 -2.38
C ILE A 96 -11.15 -2.82 -1.92
#